data_AF-A0A9E5G1Y8-F1
#
_entry.id   AF-A0A9E5G1Y8-F1
#
_cell.length_a   1.000
_cell.length_b   1.000
_cell.length_c   1.000
_cell.angle_alpha   90.00
_cell.angle_beta   90.00
_cell.angle_gamma   90.00
#
_symmetry.space_group_name_H-M   'P 1'
#
loop_
_entity.id
_entity.type
_entity.pdbx_description
1 polymer ?
#
loop_
_entity_poly.entity_id
_entity_poly.type
_entity_poly.pdbx_seq_one_letter_code
_entity_poly.pdbx_strand_id
1 'polypeptide(L)'
;MTAAHEIVSVDPAHPSVEVGRFRIEVGAVGAAVQAARAAFPAWSARTPEERAEVLRAWAAVTVRHAERIATLLTRETGKTLAEARQEVALLADKVNVTLEDRVRARIAGYQIPASATRSNNCSYRPYGVMAVIGPFNFPAHLPNGHWVPALYAG
;
A
#
# COMPACT_ATOMS: atom_id res chain seq x y z
N MET A 1 -30.68 0.44 10.31
CA MET A 1 -29.49 0.91 11.05
C MET A 1 -28.70 -0.33 11.45
N THR A 2 -27.60 -0.64 10.76
CA THR A 2 -26.71 -1.73 11.18
C THR A 2 -25.95 -1.28 12.41
N ALA A 3 -26.03 -2.06 13.51
CA ALA A 3 -25.31 -1.75 14.74
C ALA A 3 -23.81 -1.63 14.44
N ALA A 4 -23.17 -0.60 15.00
CA ALA A 4 -21.71 -0.51 14.98
C ALA A 4 -21.16 -1.63 15.86
N HIS A 5 -20.28 -2.46 15.30
CA HIS A 5 -19.60 -3.51 16.05
C HIS A 5 -18.23 -3.00 16.48
N GLU A 6 -17.79 -3.31 17.69
CA GLU A 6 -16.42 -3.01 18.13
C GLU A 6 -15.58 -4.28 18.07
N ILE A 7 -14.35 -4.14 17.57
CA ILE A 7 -13.30 -5.16 17.68
C ILE A 7 -12.22 -4.61 18.61
N VAL A 8 -11.87 -5.40 19.62
CA VAL A 8 -10.76 -5.11 20.53
C VAL A 8 -9.59 -5.98 20.13
N SER A 9 -8.48 -5.34 19.77
CA SER A 9 -7.19 -5.97 19.55
C SER A 9 -6.43 -5.97 20.87
N VAL A 10 -6.00 -7.15 21.31
CA VAL A 10 -5.29 -7.36 22.59
C VAL A 10 -3.90 -7.91 22.33
N ASP A 11 -3.00 -7.70 23.28
CA ASP A 11 -1.65 -8.22 23.19
C ASP A 11 -1.70 -9.75 23.33
N PRO A 12 -1.29 -10.54 22.33
CA PRO A 12 -1.38 -12.00 22.40
C PRO A 12 -0.43 -12.61 23.43
N ALA A 13 0.63 -11.91 23.85
CA ALA A 13 1.49 -12.33 24.94
C ALA A 13 0.92 -11.95 26.32
N HIS A 14 0.06 -10.92 26.37
CA HIS A 14 -0.63 -10.45 27.57
C HIS A 14 -2.11 -10.11 27.29
N PRO A 15 -3.01 -11.11 27.18
CA PRO A 15 -4.39 -10.89 26.69
C PRO A 15 -5.25 -9.94 27.51
N SER A 16 -4.84 -9.58 28.73
CA SER A 16 -5.48 -8.54 29.55
C SER A 16 -5.13 -7.11 29.14
N VAL A 17 -4.16 -6.93 28.24
CA VAL A 17 -3.68 -5.63 27.77
C VAL A 17 -4.29 -5.32 26.42
N GLU A 18 -5.12 -4.27 26.36
CA GLU A 18 -5.65 -3.74 25.10
C GLU A 18 -4.53 -3.04 24.30
N VAL A 19 -4.44 -3.36 23.01
CA VAL A 19 -3.55 -2.69 22.05
C VAL A 19 -4.32 -1.61 21.29
N GLY A 20 -5.56 -1.89 20.91
CA GLY A 20 -6.44 -0.93 20.25
C GLY A 20 -7.89 -1.40 20.17
N ARG A 21 -8.79 -0.45 19.92
CA ARG A 21 -10.22 -0.67 19.76
C ARG A 21 -10.70 0.00 18.49
N PHE A 22 -11.39 -0.77 17.67
CA PHE A 22 -11.75 -0.38 16.32
C PHE A 22 -13.26 -0.53 16.12
N ARG A 23 -13.91 0.55 15.67
CA ARG A 23 -15.31 0.53 15.27
C ARG A 23 -15.43 -0.01 13.84
N ILE A 24 -16.30 -0.99 13.66
CA ILE A 24 -16.60 -1.62 12.37
C ILE A 24 -18.01 -1.23 11.93
N GLU A 25 -18.10 -0.71 10.72
CA GLU A 25 -19.35 -0.35 10.07
C GLU A 25 -19.40 -0.98 8.68
N VAL A 26 -20.43 -1.80 8.42
CA VAL A 26 -20.59 -2.53 7.15
C VAL A 26 -20.62 -1.57 5.94
N GLY A 27 -21.24 -0.39 6.10
CA GLY A 27 -21.32 0.63 5.05
C GLY A 27 -20.00 1.34 4.72
N ALA A 28 -18.98 1.25 5.59
CA ALA A 28 -17.72 1.99 5.44
C ALA A 28 -16.93 1.57 4.18
N VAL A 29 -17.04 0.30 3.76
CA VAL A 29 -16.39 -0.19 2.54
C VAL A 29 -16.92 0.54 1.30
N GLY A 30 -18.25 0.71 1.22
CA GLY A 30 -18.86 1.44 0.12
C GLY A 30 -18.37 2.89 0.05
N ALA A 31 -18.33 3.57 1.21
CA ALA A 31 -17.80 4.93 1.30
C ALA A 31 -16.33 5.04 0.89
N ALA A 32 -15.48 4.10 1.33
CA ALA A 32 -14.06 4.06 0.96
C ALA A 32 -13.85 3.85 -0.55
N VAL A 33 -14.64 2.95 -1.18
CA VAL A 33 -14.60 2.74 -2.63
C VAL A 33 -15.03 4.00 -3.38
N GLN A 34 -16.07 4.70 -2.93
CA GLN A 34 -16.49 5.96 -3.55
C GLN A 34 -15.44 7.06 -3.43
N ALA A 35 -14.80 7.20 -2.27
CA ALA A 35 -13.69 8.14 -2.09
C ALA A 35 -12.51 7.83 -3.01
N ALA A 36 -12.12 6.56 -3.15
CA ALA A 36 -11.06 6.14 -4.06
C ALA A 36 -11.43 6.41 -5.53
N ARG A 37 -12.69 6.15 -5.94
CA ARG A 37 -13.18 6.48 -7.29
C ARG A 37 -13.17 7.98 -7.56
N ALA A 38 -13.54 8.81 -6.58
CA ALA A 38 -13.52 10.26 -6.72
C ALA A 38 -12.10 10.82 -6.82
N ALA A 39 -11.13 10.23 -6.12
CA ALA A 39 -9.72 10.62 -6.18
C ALA A 39 -9.00 10.15 -7.45
N PHE A 40 -9.44 9.04 -8.04
CA PHE A 40 -8.74 8.36 -9.14
C PHE A 40 -8.46 9.26 -10.37
N PRO A 41 -9.39 10.10 -10.87
CA PRO A 41 -9.09 10.96 -12.02
C PRO A 41 -7.91 11.91 -11.76
N ALA A 42 -7.87 12.53 -10.57
CA ALA A 42 -6.79 13.44 -10.21
C ALA A 42 -5.46 12.69 -9.95
N TRP A 43 -5.53 11.50 -9.37
CA TRP A 43 -4.34 10.67 -9.09
C TRP A 43 -3.73 10.10 -10.38
N SER A 44 -4.54 9.49 -11.24
CA SER A 44 -4.09 8.87 -12.50
C SER A 44 -3.57 9.90 -13.51
N ALA A 45 -4.01 11.16 -13.42
CA ALA A 45 -3.50 12.27 -14.23
C ALA A 45 -2.11 12.75 -13.82
N ARG A 46 -1.63 12.42 -12.61
CA ARG A 46 -0.26 12.75 -12.19
C ARG A 46 0.76 12.03 -13.07
N THR A 47 1.92 12.64 -13.24
CA THR A 47 3.06 12.00 -13.88
C THR A 47 3.58 10.84 -13.01
N PRO A 48 4.30 9.86 -13.60
CA PRO A 48 4.94 8.81 -12.83
C PRO A 48 5.90 9.33 -11.75
N GLU A 49 6.54 10.48 -11.98
CA GLU A 49 7.48 11.06 -11.02
C GLU A 49 6.78 11.70 -9.81
N GLU A 50 5.68 12.43 -10.03
CA GLU A 50 4.86 12.96 -8.93
C GLU A 50 4.29 11.84 -8.05
N ARG A 51 3.90 10.71 -8.65
CA ARG A 51 3.48 9.53 -7.88
C ARG A 51 4.66 8.90 -7.14
N ALA A 52 5.84 8.83 -7.76
CA ALA A 52 7.05 8.34 -7.12
C ALA A 52 7.46 9.20 -5.91
N GLU A 53 7.33 10.53 -6.00
CA GLU A 53 7.62 11.44 -4.89
C GLU A 53 6.76 11.16 -3.66
N VAL A 54 5.45 10.95 -3.85
CA VAL A 54 4.54 10.57 -2.76
C VAL A 54 4.95 9.25 -2.13
N LEU A 55 5.37 8.27 -2.93
CA LEU A 55 5.84 6.98 -2.41
C LEU A 55 7.18 7.10 -1.67
N ARG A 56 8.11 7.95 -2.13
CA ARG A 56 9.35 8.26 -1.39
C ARG A 56 9.06 8.95 -0.06
N ALA A 57 8.08 9.86 -0.03
CA ALA A 57 7.64 10.48 1.21
C ALA A 57 7.06 9.45 2.19
N TRP A 58 6.27 8.48 1.70
CA TRP A 58 5.83 7.33 2.49
C TRP A 58 7.00 6.52 3.05
N ALA A 59 7.98 6.14 2.23
CA ALA A 59 9.16 5.42 2.68
C ALA A 59 9.94 6.19 3.77
N ALA A 60 10.09 7.50 3.62
CA ALA A 60 10.73 8.34 4.63
C ALA A 60 9.95 8.34 5.96
N VAL A 61 8.61 8.35 5.91
CA VAL A 61 7.74 8.25 7.10
C VAL A 61 7.93 6.90 7.80
N THR A 62 7.99 5.78 7.06
CA THR A 62 8.17 4.45 7.66
C THR A 62 9.52 4.32 8.35
N VAL A 63 10.58 4.86 7.75
CA VAL A 63 11.92 4.90 8.36
C VAL A 63 11.93 5.77 9.62
N ARG A 64 11.36 6.99 9.55
CA ARG A 64 11.33 7.93 10.69
C ARG A 64 10.61 7.35 11.90
N HIS A 65 9.58 6.52 11.70
CA HIS A 65 8.79 5.94 12.78
C HIS A 65 9.08 4.44 13.00
N ALA A 66 10.22 3.93 12.51
CA ALA A 66 10.46 2.50 12.43
C ALA A 66 10.29 1.77 13.77
N GLU A 67 10.92 2.27 14.84
CA GLU A 67 10.84 1.68 16.18
C GLU A 67 9.43 1.71 16.76
N ARG A 68 8.68 2.78 16.52
CA ARG A 68 7.29 2.90 16.97
C ARG A 68 6.40 1.87 16.27
N ILE A 69 6.59 1.68 14.97
CA ILE A 69 5.84 0.69 14.17
C ILE A 69 6.25 -0.72 14.62
N ALA A 70 7.54 -1.00 14.80
CA ALA A 70 8.02 -2.32 15.23
C ALA A 70 7.49 -2.70 16.61
N THR A 71 7.48 -1.76 17.56
CA THR A 71 6.91 -1.98 18.90
C THR A 71 5.41 -2.27 18.83
N LEU A 72 4.67 -1.55 17.98
CA LEU A 72 3.25 -1.82 17.77
C LEU A 72 3.01 -3.21 17.18
N LEU A 73 3.76 -3.59 16.13
CA LEU A 73 3.65 -4.92 15.52
C LEU A 73 3.94 -6.04 16.52
N THR A 74 4.97 -5.90 17.35
CA THR A 74 5.27 -6.86 18.41
C THR A 74 4.10 -6.99 19.39
N ARG A 75 3.58 -5.87 19.88
CA ARG A 75 2.45 -5.89 20.83
C ARG A 75 1.17 -6.42 20.21
N GLU A 76 0.90 -6.16 18.95
CA GLU A 76 -0.38 -6.52 18.33
C GLU A 76 -0.39 -7.95 17.77
N THR A 77 0.76 -8.46 17.30
CA THR A 77 0.82 -9.77 16.63
C THR A 77 1.65 -10.81 17.38
N GLY A 78 2.34 -10.45 18.47
CA GLY A 78 3.15 -11.35 19.26
C GLY A 78 4.49 -11.76 18.63
N LYS A 79 4.89 -11.14 17.52
CA LYS A 79 6.21 -11.39 16.90
C LYS A 79 7.33 -10.75 17.72
N THR A 80 8.52 -11.32 17.68
CA THR A 80 9.67 -10.73 18.38
C THR A 80 9.97 -9.33 17.82
N LEU A 81 10.54 -8.45 18.65
CA LEU A 81 10.91 -7.10 18.21
C LEU A 81 11.92 -7.12 17.04
N ALA A 82 12.77 -8.15 16.98
CA ALA A 82 13.70 -8.34 15.88
C ALA A 82 12.97 -8.63 14.56
N GLU A 83 12.00 -9.54 14.55
CA GLU A 83 11.16 -9.85 13.37
C GLU A 83 10.32 -8.63 12.97
N ALA A 84 9.77 -7.90 13.95
CA ALA A 84 9.01 -6.67 13.68
C ALA A 84 9.87 -5.60 13.01
N ARG A 85 11.10 -5.37 13.48
CA ARG A 85 12.04 -4.43 12.84
C ARG A 85 12.36 -4.82 11.41
N GLN A 86 12.55 -6.12 11.15
CA GLN A 86 12.75 -6.62 9.80
C GLN A 86 11.55 -6.33 8.91
N GLU A 87 10.32 -6.59 9.37
CA GLU A 87 9.11 -6.28 8.59
C GLU A 87 9.01 -4.78 8.26
N VAL A 88 9.30 -3.91 9.24
CA VAL A 88 9.23 -2.46 9.04
C VAL A 88 10.25 -1.97 8.02
N ALA A 89 11.46 -2.53 8.02
CA ALA A 89 12.48 -2.20 7.02
C ALA A 89 11.99 -2.52 5.59
N LEU A 90 11.27 -3.63 5.43
CA LEU A 90 10.71 -4.03 4.13
C LEU A 90 9.67 -3.05 3.57
N LEU A 91 9.12 -2.14 4.37
CA LEU A 91 8.16 -1.13 3.90
C LEU A 91 8.82 -0.13 2.94
N ALA A 92 9.97 0.42 3.35
CA ALA A 92 10.75 1.33 2.54
C ALA A 92 11.42 0.60 1.36
N ASP A 93 11.92 -0.62 1.58
CA ASP A 93 12.53 -1.41 0.52
C ASP A 93 11.54 -1.71 -0.61
N LYS A 94 10.28 -1.99 -0.29
CA LYS A 94 9.27 -2.21 -1.31
C LYS A 94 9.04 -0.98 -2.18
N VAL A 95 9.07 0.23 -1.61
CA VAL A 95 9.02 1.47 -2.37
C VAL A 95 10.25 1.57 -3.28
N ASN A 96 11.44 1.38 -2.71
CA ASN A 96 12.71 1.45 -3.46
C ASN A 96 12.69 0.51 -4.66
N VAL A 97 12.35 -0.76 -4.46
CA VAL A 97 12.24 -1.77 -5.53
C VAL A 97 11.18 -1.38 -6.57
N THR A 98 10.03 -0.88 -6.14
CA THR A 98 8.97 -0.45 -7.08
C THR A 98 9.43 0.68 -7.99
N LEU A 99 10.29 1.56 -7.47
CA LEU A 99 10.81 2.73 -8.18
C LEU A 99 12.14 2.47 -8.93
N GLU A 100 12.67 1.25 -8.89
CA GLU A 100 13.81 0.88 -9.74
C GLU A 100 13.44 0.92 -11.21
N ASP A 101 14.35 1.40 -12.06
CA ASP A 101 14.11 1.52 -13.50
C ASP A 101 13.70 0.20 -14.15
N ARG A 102 14.30 -0.92 -13.73
CA ARG A 102 13.96 -2.26 -14.24
C ARG A 102 12.50 -2.68 -13.94
N VAL A 103 11.93 -2.19 -12.83
CA VAL A 103 10.55 -2.49 -12.44
C VAL A 103 9.61 -1.52 -13.15
N ARG A 104 9.95 -0.23 -13.18
CA ARG A 104 9.20 0.81 -13.89
C ARG A 104 9.09 0.52 -15.39
N ALA A 105 10.16 -0.02 -15.99
CA ALA A 105 10.19 -0.40 -17.40
C ALA A 105 9.15 -1.47 -17.77
N ARG A 106 8.67 -2.27 -16.80
CA ARG A 106 7.64 -3.31 -17.05
C ARG A 106 6.27 -2.74 -17.44
N ILE A 107 6.04 -1.46 -17.15
CA ILE A 107 4.83 -0.73 -17.51
C ILE A 107 5.13 0.50 -18.37
N ALA A 108 6.33 0.55 -18.96
CA ALA A 108 6.67 1.59 -19.92
C ALA A 108 6.03 1.26 -21.27
N GLY A 109 5.32 2.22 -21.85
CA GLY A 109 4.82 2.10 -23.21
C GLY A 109 5.96 1.99 -24.22
N TYR A 110 5.68 1.40 -25.37
CA TYR A 110 6.64 1.21 -26.44
C TYR A 110 5.98 1.37 -27.81
N GLN A 111 6.78 1.79 -28.79
CA GLN A 111 6.34 1.95 -30.17
C GLN A 111 6.90 0.83 -31.04
N ILE A 112 6.07 0.34 -31.96
CA ILE A 112 6.46 -0.67 -32.95
C ILE A 112 6.25 -0.05 -34.33
N PRO A 113 7.26 -0.03 -35.22
CA PRO A 113 7.07 0.38 -36.60
C PRO A 113 6.02 -0.52 -37.28
N ALA A 114 5.01 0.10 -37.90
CA ALA A 114 3.99 -0.62 -38.67
C ALA A 114 4.28 -0.58 -40.16
N SER A 115 4.87 0.52 -40.65
CA SER A 115 5.36 0.72 -42.02
C SER A 115 6.31 1.92 -42.06
N ALA A 116 6.81 2.30 -43.25
CA ALA A 116 7.68 3.46 -43.42
C ALA A 116 7.06 4.79 -42.93
N THR A 117 5.73 4.91 -42.89
CA THR A 117 5.02 6.14 -42.51
C THR A 117 4.08 5.97 -41.32
N ARG A 118 4.06 4.79 -40.68
CA ARG A 118 3.12 4.47 -39.59
C ARG A 118 3.83 3.77 -38.43
N SER A 119 3.42 4.09 -37.20
CA SER A 119 3.83 3.39 -35.98
C SER A 119 2.62 2.98 -35.16
N ASN A 120 2.75 1.84 -34.48
CA ASN A 120 1.83 1.39 -33.45
C ASN A 120 2.37 1.82 -32.09
N ASN A 121 1.49 2.16 -31.15
CA ASN A 121 1.86 2.52 -29.79
C ASN A 121 1.17 1.59 -28.78
N CYS A 122 1.95 1.00 -27.89
CA CYS A 122 1.47 0.28 -26.72
C CYS A 122 1.62 1.19 -25.50
N SER A 123 0.56 1.34 -24.72
CA SER A 123 0.58 2.14 -23.47
C SER A 123 -0.16 1.39 -22.37
N TYR A 124 0.30 1.59 -21.13
CA TYR A 124 -0.31 1.01 -19.94
C TYR A 124 -1.18 2.06 -19.26
N ARG A 125 -2.37 1.65 -18.82
CA ARG A 125 -3.31 2.52 -18.10
C ARG A 125 -3.69 1.85 -16.78
N PRO A 126 -3.86 2.63 -15.71
CA PRO A 126 -4.31 2.08 -14.45
C PRO A 126 -5.76 1.56 -14.56
N TYR A 127 -6.05 0.50 -13.80
CA TYR A 127 -7.38 -0.12 -13.80
C TYR A 127 -8.42 0.63 -12.97
N GLY A 128 -7.99 1.51 -12.06
CA GLY A 128 -8.86 2.20 -11.10
C GLY A 128 -8.69 1.67 -9.68
N VAL A 129 -9.81 1.45 -8.98
CA VAL A 129 -9.79 1.09 -7.56
C VAL A 129 -9.41 -0.38 -7.37
N MET A 130 -8.36 -0.62 -6.58
CA MET A 130 -7.92 -1.94 -6.14
C MET A 130 -8.28 -2.16 -4.67
N ALA A 131 -8.93 -3.29 -4.35
CA ALA A 131 -9.11 -3.73 -2.97
C ALA A 131 -7.89 -4.57 -2.53
N VAL A 132 -7.38 -4.30 -1.32
CA VAL A 132 -6.27 -5.06 -0.73
C VAL A 132 -6.75 -5.65 0.60
N ILE A 133 -6.76 -6.97 0.69
CA ILE A 133 -7.10 -7.71 1.92
C ILE A 133 -5.81 -8.38 2.41
N GLY A 134 -5.27 -7.84 3.50
CA GLY A 134 -4.01 -8.29 4.08
C GLY A 134 -4.18 -9.43 5.08
N PRO A 135 -3.19 -10.34 5.19
CA PRO A 135 -3.15 -11.31 6.28
C PRO A 135 -2.56 -10.67 7.56
N PHE A 136 -2.76 -11.32 8.70
CA PHE A 136 -2.35 -10.81 10.02
C PHE A 136 -0.87 -11.06 10.36
N ASN A 137 -0.19 -11.99 9.70
CA ASN A 137 1.15 -12.45 10.08
C ASN A 137 2.28 -11.49 9.64
N PHE A 138 2.09 -10.76 8.55
CA PHE A 138 2.93 -9.63 8.11
C PHE A 138 2.01 -8.46 7.71
N PRO A 139 1.33 -7.86 8.69
CA PRO A 139 0.20 -6.99 8.45
C PRO A 139 0.61 -5.64 7.84
N ALA A 140 1.87 -5.23 7.97
CA ALA A 140 2.38 -4.03 7.34
C ALA A 140 2.97 -4.35 5.95
N HIS A 141 3.85 -5.34 5.87
CA HIS A 141 4.63 -5.59 4.64
C HIS A 141 3.80 -6.19 3.50
N LEU A 142 2.97 -7.21 3.76
CA LEU A 142 2.27 -7.90 2.68
C LEU A 142 1.27 -6.99 1.97
N PRO A 143 0.41 -6.21 2.66
CA PRO A 143 -0.44 -5.22 2.00
C PRO A 143 0.38 -4.15 1.25
N ASN A 144 1.47 -3.66 1.85
CA ASN A 144 2.40 -2.71 1.22
C ASN A 144 2.97 -3.25 -0.10
N GLY A 145 3.16 -4.58 -0.19
CA GLY A 145 3.52 -5.29 -1.40
C GLY A 145 2.56 -5.08 -2.59
N HIS A 146 1.28 -4.82 -2.31
CA HIS A 146 0.21 -4.68 -3.30
C HIS A 146 -0.12 -3.22 -3.59
N TRP A 147 -0.38 -2.41 -2.56
CA TRP A 147 -0.88 -1.05 -2.79
C TRP A 147 0.22 -0.08 -3.26
N VAL A 148 1.49 -0.27 -2.88
CA VAL A 148 2.61 0.58 -3.36
C VAL A 148 2.75 0.54 -4.89
N PRO A 149 2.88 -0.63 -5.55
CA PRO A 149 2.95 -0.67 -7.00
C PRO A 149 1.65 -0.27 -7.68
N ALA A 150 0.49 -0.52 -7.06
CA ALA A 150 -0.80 -0.06 -7.60
C ALA A 150 -0.85 1.47 -7.66
N LEU A 151 -0.49 2.17 -6.58
CA LEU A 151 -0.43 3.63 -6.55
C LEU A 151 0.60 4.18 -7.54
N TYR A 152 1.75 3.52 -7.71
CA TYR A 152 2.73 3.92 -8.73
C TYR A 152 2.18 3.78 -10.16
N ALA A 153 1.46 2.69 -10.45
CA ALA A 153 0.87 2.43 -11.76
C ALA A 153 -0.25 3.43 -12.13
N GLY A 154 -0.89 4.04 -11.12
CA GLY A 154 -1.82 5.16 -11.26
C GLY A 154 -3.23 4.88 -10.79
#